data_AF-A0A480VC82-F1
#
_entry.id   AF-A0A480VC82-F1
#
_cell.length_a   1.000
_cell.length_b   1.000
_cell.length_c   1.000
_cell.angle_alpha   90.00
_cell.angle_beta   90.00
_cell.angle_gamma   90.00
#
_symmetry.space_group_name_H-M   'P 1'
#
loop_
_entity.id
_entity.type
_entity.pdbx_description
1 polymer ?
#
loop_
_entity_poly.entity_id
_entity_poly.type
_entity_poly.pdbx_seq_one_letter_code
_entity_poly.pdbx_strand_id
1 'polypeptide(L)'
;MAQTDIHAMPADLSFFLGRSEASAIFLLPELALNTAQFAKSLAMLGSSEDNTALSQALSQLAEVEEKIEQLHQEQANNDFFLLAELLSDYIRLLAIVRAAFDQRMKTWQRWQDAQATLQKKREAEARLLWANKPDKLQQAKDEIIEVRSPPQHSKGVLLASGRC
;
A
#
# COMPACT_ATOMS: atom_id res chain seq x y z
N MET A 1 16.85 12.06 5.97
CA MET A 1 16.50 10.72 6.49
C MET A 1 15.17 10.22 5.90
N ALA A 2 14.07 11.00 5.91
CA ALA A 2 12.78 10.55 5.36
C ALA A 2 12.71 10.31 3.82
N GLN A 3 13.57 10.96 3.01
CA GLN A 3 13.48 10.89 1.55
C GLN A 3 13.96 9.55 0.96
N THR A 4 14.90 8.87 1.62
CA THR A 4 15.46 7.58 1.19
C THR A 4 14.54 6.40 1.55
N ASP A 5 13.82 6.49 2.67
CA ASP A 5 12.92 5.42 3.14
C ASP A 5 11.66 5.31 2.26
N ILE A 6 11.17 6.42 1.72
CA ILE A 6 9.99 6.47 0.83
C ILE A 6 10.28 5.81 -0.53
N HIS A 7 11.51 5.89 -1.03
CA HIS A 7 11.91 5.28 -2.31
C HIS A 7 12.23 3.77 -2.19
N ALA A 8 12.65 3.29 -1.03
CA ALA A 8 12.93 1.87 -0.79
C ALA A 8 11.66 1.03 -0.51
N MET A 9 10.66 1.64 0.14
CA MET A 9 9.35 1.05 0.45
C MET A 9 8.67 0.26 -0.69
N PRO A 10 8.56 0.73 -1.95
CA PRO A 10 7.88 -0.02 -3.01
C PRO A 10 8.62 -1.31 -3.45
N ALA A 11 9.95 -1.33 -3.39
CA ALA A 11 10.74 -2.51 -3.74
C ALA A 11 10.65 -3.58 -2.65
N ASP A 12 10.77 -3.15 -1.37
CA ASP A 12 10.62 -4.04 -0.22
C ASP A 12 9.20 -4.61 -0.16
N LEU A 13 8.17 -3.79 -0.35
CA LEU A 13 6.80 -4.25 -0.32
C LEU A 13 6.51 -5.30 -1.42
N SER A 14 6.99 -5.08 -2.65
CA SER A 14 6.85 -6.05 -3.75
C SER A 14 7.57 -7.36 -3.45
N PHE A 15 8.74 -7.29 -2.80
CA PHE A 15 9.51 -8.46 -2.39
C PHE A 15 8.82 -9.24 -1.25
N PHE A 16 8.29 -8.55 -0.24
CA PHE A 16 7.55 -9.15 0.86
C PHE A 16 6.22 -9.78 0.38
N LEU A 17 5.49 -9.11 -0.52
CA LEU A 17 4.29 -9.64 -1.16
C LEU A 17 4.59 -10.96 -1.88
N GLY A 18 5.56 -10.97 -2.80
CA GLY A 18 5.91 -12.16 -3.57
C GLY A 18 6.39 -13.33 -2.71
N ARG A 19 7.05 -13.05 -1.57
CA ARG A 19 7.49 -14.09 -0.63
C ARG A 19 6.35 -14.66 0.21
N SER A 20 5.37 -13.83 0.59
CA SER A 20 4.16 -14.30 1.31
C SER A 20 3.23 -15.10 0.41
N GLU A 21 3.06 -14.66 -0.84
CA GLU A 21 2.27 -15.36 -1.86
C GLU A 21 2.90 -16.73 -2.16
N ALA A 22 4.22 -16.80 -2.39
CA ALA A 22 4.90 -18.06 -2.65
C ALA A 22 4.76 -19.08 -1.50
N SER A 23 4.78 -18.62 -0.24
CA SER A 23 4.63 -19.52 0.91
C SER A 23 3.21 -20.03 1.09
N ALA A 24 2.19 -19.19 0.88
CA ALA A 24 0.78 -19.58 1.00
C ALA A 24 0.32 -20.44 -0.19
N ILE A 25 0.80 -20.13 -1.39
CA ILE A 25 0.52 -20.89 -2.62
C ILE A 25 1.12 -22.30 -2.58
N PHE A 26 2.24 -22.51 -1.88
CA PHE A 26 2.92 -23.82 -1.90
C PHE A 26 2.44 -24.78 -0.80
N LEU A 27 2.14 -24.30 0.41
CA LEU A 27 1.94 -25.18 1.57
C LEU A 27 0.54 -25.85 1.60
N LEU A 28 -0.52 -25.15 1.17
CA LEU A 28 -1.89 -25.66 1.27
C LEU A 28 -2.26 -26.68 0.16
N PRO A 29 -1.82 -26.53 -1.10
CA PRO A 29 -2.09 -27.54 -2.14
C PRO A 29 -1.35 -28.85 -1.90
N GLU A 30 -0.15 -28.81 -1.30
CA GLU A 30 0.63 -30.00 -0.99
C GLU A 30 -0.05 -30.88 0.08
N LEU A 31 -0.73 -30.26 1.05
CA LEU A 31 -1.52 -30.97 2.06
C LEU A 31 -2.78 -31.62 1.46
N ALA A 32 -3.50 -30.90 0.60
CA ALA A 32 -4.67 -31.45 -0.11
C ALA A 32 -4.27 -32.65 -1.01
N LEU A 33 -3.17 -32.52 -1.75
CA LEU A 33 -2.64 -33.58 -2.61
C LEU A 33 -2.29 -34.85 -1.81
N ASN A 34 -1.62 -34.71 -0.66
CA ASN A 34 -1.25 -35.85 0.18
C ASN A 34 -2.48 -36.55 0.79
N THR A 35 -3.51 -35.78 1.16
CA THR A 35 -4.79 -36.31 1.68
C THR A 35 -5.55 -37.10 0.62
N ALA A 36 -5.61 -36.57 -0.61
CA ALA A 36 -6.24 -37.25 -1.75
C ALA A 36 -5.55 -38.58 -2.10
N GLN A 37 -4.21 -38.61 -2.06
CA GLN A 37 -3.43 -39.83 -2.28
C GLN A 37 -3.71 -40.87 -1.18
N PHE A 38 -3.82 -40.43 0.07
CA PHE A 38 -4.12 -41.30 1.20
C PHE A 38 -5.53 -41.91 1.10
N ALA A 39 -6.55 -41.11 0.79
CA ALA A 39 -7.93 -41.58 0.55
C ALA A 39 -7.98 -42.66 -0.53
N LYS A 40 -7.26 -42.46 -1.64
CA LYS A 40 -7.18 -43.41 -2.75
C LYS A 40 -6.50 -44.72 -2.33
N SER A 41 -5.42 -44.65 -1.57
CA SER A 41 -4.75 -45.85 -1.05
C SER A 41 -5.64 -46.65 -0.10
N LEU A 42 -6.40 -45.98 0.77
CA LEU A 42 -7.36 -46.63 1.67
C LEU A 42 -8.48 -47.33 0.93
N ALA A 43 -9.05 -46.68 -0.10
CA ALA A 43 -10.06 -47.30 -0.95
C ALA A 43 -9.54 -48.54 -1.68
N MET A 44 -8.30 -48.48 -2.19
CA MET A 44 -7.65 -49.63 -2.82
C MET A 44 -7.44 -50.79 -1.83
N LEU A 45 -6.93 -50.51 -0.63
CA LEU A 45 -6.75 -51.49 0.44
C LEU A 45 -8.09 -52.13 0.86
N GLY A 46 -9.14 -51.33 1.04
CA GLY A 46 -10.46 -51.83 1.40
C GLY A 46 -11.07 -52.76 0.36
N SER A 47 -10.77 -52.53 -0.93
CA SER A 47 -11.25 -53.38 -2.04
C SER A 47 -10.52 -54.73 -2.16
N SER A 48 -9.30 -54.82 -1.64
CA SER A 48 -8.48 -56.04 -1.66
C SER A 48 -8.59 -56.88 -0.39
N GLU A 49 -9.33 -56.41 0.61
CA GLU A 49 -9.38 -57.02 1.94
C GLU A 49 -10.49 -58.08 2.04
N ASP A 50 -10.13 -59.31 2.39
CA ASP A 50 -11.07 -60.44 2.51
C ASP A 50 -11.93 -60.35 3.79
N ASN A 51 -11.44 -59.65 4.80
CA ASN A 51 -12.20 -59.42 6.04
C ASN A 51 -13.23 -58.31 5.84
N THR A 52 -14.51 -58.69 5.82
CA THR A 52 -15.63 -57.76 5.57
C THR A 52 -15.71 -56.60 6.56
N ALA A 53 -15.39 -56.81 7.85
CA ALA A 53 -15.43 -55.75 8.85
C ALA A 53 -14.29 -54.74 8.64
N LEU A 54 -13.10 -55.23 8.25
CA LEU A 54 -11.94 -54.38 7.96
C LEU A 54 -12.13 -53.62 6.64
N SER A 55 -12.66 -54.28 5.60
CA SER A 55 -13.02 -53.65 4.33
C SER A 55 -14.01 -52.49 4.52
N GLN A 56 -15.07 -52.69 5.32
CA GLN A 56 -16.02 -51.63 5.65
C GLN A 56 -15.38 -50.47 6.43
N ALA A 57 -14.49 -50.75 7.39
CA ALA A 57 -13.78 -49.71 8.12
C ALA A 57 -12.86 -48.90 7.20
N LEU A 58 -12.16 -49.54 6.25
CA LEU A 58 -11.32 -48.88 5.26
C LEU A 58 -12.12 -48.02 4.28
N SER A 59 -13.28 -48.48 3.83
CA SER A 59 -14.18 -47.67 2.99
C SER A 59 -14.72 -46.44 3.72
N GLN A 60 -15.14 -46.59 4.98
CA GLN A 60 -15.59 -45.45 5.80
C GLN A 60 -14.45 -44.46 6.06
N LEU A 61 -13.23 -44.94 6.29
CA LEU A 61 -12.08 -44.06 6.46
C LEU A 61 -11.74 -43.33 5.15
N ALA A 62 -11.82 -44.00 4.00
CA ALA A 62 -11.65 -43.36 2.70
C ALA A 62 -12.69 -42.25 2.44
N GLU A 63 -13.96 -42.46 2.80
CA GLU A 63 -15.01 -41.43 2.69
C GLU A 63 -14.75 -40.23 3.62
N VAL A 64 -14.18 -40.46 4.81
CA VAL A 64 -13.79 -39.39 5.73
C VAL A 64 -12.62 -38.59 5.16
N GLU A 65 -11.60 -39.25 4.63
CA GLU A 65 -10.45 -38.60 4.00
C GLU A 65 -10.85 -37.79 2.76
N GLU A 66 -11.81 -38.27 1.95
CA GLU A 66 -12.36 -37.49 0.82
C GLU A 66 -13.08 -36.21 1.29
N LYS A 67 -13.83 -36.28 2.39
CA LYS A 67 -14.46 -35.08 2.99
C LYS A 67 -13.43 -34.11 3.55
N ILE A 68 -12.36 -34.62 4.17
CA ILE A 68 -11.25 -33.80 4.67
C ILE A 68 -10.53 -33.11 3.51
N GLU A 69 -10.29 -33.81 2.40
CA GLU A 69 -9.73 -33.22 1.17
C GLU A 69 -10.60 -32.05 0.68
N GLN A 70 -11.92 -32.24 0.58
CA GLN A 70 -12.84 -31.18 0.16
C GLN A 70 -12.78 -29.96 1.09
N LEU A 71 -12.76 -30.18 2.40
CA LEU A 71 -12.61 -29.10 3.39
C LEU A 71 -11.28 -28.38 3.27
N HIS A 72 -10.17 -29.11 3.08
CA HIS A 72 -8.85 -28.51 2.85
C HIS A 72 -8.83 -27.67 1.57
N GLN A 73 -9.48 -28.14 0.50
CA GLN A 73 -9.56 -27.40 -0.76
C GLN A 73 -10.39 -26.11 -0.61
N GLU A 74 -11.55 -26.18 0.05
CA GLU A 74 -12.38 -25.01 0.32
C GLU A 74 -11.66 -24.01 1.22
N GLN A 75 -11.01 -24.48 2.29
CA GLN A 75 -10.25 -23.65 3.20
C GLN A 75 -9.09 -22.96 2.48
N ALA A 76 -8.32 -23.69 1.65
CA ALA A 76 -7.23 -23.11 0.88
C ALA A 76 -7.70 -22.03 -0.10
N ASN A 77 -8.84 -22.26 -0.77
CA ASN A 77 -9.43 -21.29 -1.68
C ASN A 77 -9.89 -20.03 -0.94
N ASN A 78 -10.56 -20.19 0.20
CA ASN A 78 -11.05 -19.08 1.02
C ASN A 78 -9.90 -18.25 1.60
N ASP A 79 -8.89 -18.91 2.17
CA ASP A 79 -7.73 -18.25 2.77
C ASP A 79 -6.92 -17.48 1.70
N PHE A 80 -6.73 -18.09 0.52
CA PHE A 80 -6.08 -17.42 -0.60
C PHE A 80 -6.86 -16.20 -1.08
N PHE A 81 -8.18 -16.34 -1.24
CA PHE A 81 -9.04 -15.24 -1.67
C PHE A 81 -9.00 -14.07 -0.69
N LEU A 82 -9.13 -14.34 0.62
CA LEU A 82 -9.07 -13.34 1.67
C LEU A 82 -7.71 -12.62 1.69
N LEU A 83 -6.62 -13.39 1.59
CA LEU A 83 -5.27 -12.81 1.56
C LEU A 83 -5.08 -11.91 0.33
N ALA A 84 -5.58 -12.32 -0.84
CA ALA A 84 -5.49 -11.54 -2.07
C ALA A 84 -6.28 -10.22 -1.99
N GLU A 85 -7.49 -10.24 -1.43
CA GLU A 85 -8.26 -9.00 -1.18
C GLU A 85 -7.52 -8.07 -0.21
N LEU A 86 -7.02 -8.61 0.90
CA LEU A 86 -6.31 -7.82 1.91
C LEU A 86 -5.05 -7.18 1.31
N LEU A 87 -4.27 -7.93 0.55
CA LEU A 87 -3.08 -7.44 -0.16
C LEU A 87 -3.43 -6.32 -1.15
N SER A 88 -4.49 -6.51 -1.94
CA SER A 88 -4.98 -5.50 -2.89
C SER A 88 -5.34 -4.19 -2.19
N ASP A 89 -6.04 -4.26 -1.05
CA ASP A 89 -6.40 -3.09 -0.25
C ASP A 89 -5.17 -2.39 0.35
N TYR A 90 -4.18 -3.15 0.85
CA TYR A 90 -2.92 -2.58 1.33
C TYR A 90 -2.14 -1.85 0.21
N ILE A 91 -2.07 -2.44 -0.98
CA ILE A 91 -1.44 -1.80 -2.15
C ILE A 91 -2.16 -0.48 -2.47
N ARG A 92 -3.49 -0.48 -2.46
CA ARG A 92 -4.30 0.72 -2.73
C ARG A 92 -4.09 1.81 -1.68
N LEU A 93 -4.06 1.44 -0.40
CA LEU A 93 -3.79 2.36 0.70
C LEU A 93 -2.41 3.03 0.53
N LEU A 94 -1.39 2.24 0.21
CA LEU A 94 -0.03 2.74 -0.01
C LEU A 94 0.05 3.66 -1.23
N ALA A 95 -0.69 3.37 -2.29
CA ALA A 95 -0.81 4.26 -3.45
C ALA A 95 -1.42 5.62 -3.08
N ILE A 96 -2.45 5.64 -2.23
CA ILE A 96 -3.07 6.88 -1.73
C ILE A 96 -2.07 7.67 -0.87
N VAL A 97 -1.36 7.00 0.03
CA VAL A 97 -0.33 7.64 0.88
C VAL A 97 0.76 8.25 0.01
N ARG A 98 1.27 7.54 -0.99
CA ARG A 98 2.25 8.05 -1.95
C ARG A 98 1.72 9.29 -2.69
N ALA A 99 0.49 9.23 -3.19
CA ALA A 99 -0.13 10.37 -3.88
C ALA A 99 -0.26 11.59 -2.95
N ALA A 100 -0.57 11.40 -1.67
CA ALA A 100 -0.60 12.46 -0.68
C ALA A 100 0.78 13.10 -0.46
N PHE A 101 1.85 12.30 -0.38
CA PHE A 101 3.22 12.80 -0.31
C PHE A 101 3.63 13.59 -1.57
N ASP A 102 3.29 13.10 -2.76
CA ASP A 102 3.54 13.80 -4.01
C ASP A 102 2.83 15.16 -4.07
N GLN A 103 1.58 15.23 -3.60
CA GLN A 103 0.85 16.51 -3.49
C GLN A 103 1.51 17.45 -2.48
N ARG A 104 1.91 16.93 -1.30
CA ARG A 104 2.64 17.71 -0.30
C ARG A 104 3.92 18.30 -0.88
N MET A 105 4.68 17.53 -1.64
CA MET A 105 5.92 18.00 -2.28
C MET A 105 5.65 19.12 -3.29
N LYS A 106 4.59 18.98 -4.12
CA LYS A 106 4.17 20.03 -5.06
C LYS A 106 3.73 21.32 -4.35
N THR A 107 2.96 21.20 -3.27
CA THR A 107 2.54 22.36 -2.47
C THR A 107 3.74 23.05 -1.82
N TRP A 108 4.72 22.28 -1.35
CA TRP A 108 5.96 22.81 -0.78
C TRP A 108 6.79 23.57 -1.82
N GLN A 109 6.96 23.03 -3.02
CA GLN A 109 7.65 23.73 -4.12
C GLN A 109 6.94 25.04 -4.47
N ARG A 110 5.62 25.02 -4.65
CA ARG A 110 4.82 26.23 -4.92
C ARG A 110 4.97 27.28 -3.84
N TRP A 111 4.99 26.87 -2.57
CA TRP A 111 5.23 27.77 -1.45
C TRP A 111 6.62 28.42 -1.55
N GLN A 112 7.66 27.62 -1.83
CA GLN A 112 9.03 28.11 -1.94
C GLN A 112 9.19 29.12 -3.09
N ASP A 113 8.60 28.85 -4.25
CA ASP A 113 8.62 29.75 -5.41
C ASP A 113 7.89 31.07 -5.12
N ALA A 114 6.71 30.98 -4.49
CA ALA A 114 5.95 32.16 -4.07
C ALA A 114 6.71 32.99 -3.03
N GLN A 115 7.39 32.33 -2.08
CA GLN A 115 8.20 32.97 -1.06
C GLN A 115 9.43 33.67 -1.67
N ALA A 116 10.09 33.05 -2.64
CA ALA A 116 11.19 33.67 -3.39
C ALA A 116 10.72 34.91 -4.17
N THR A 117 9.53 34.86 -4.74
CA THR A 117 8.91 35.98 -5.47
C THR A 117 8.58 37.14 -4.53
N LEU A 118 7.98 36.85 -3.36
CA LEU A 118 7.71 37.83 -2.31
C LEU A 118 9.00 38.53 -1.85
N GLN A 119 10.08 37.77 -1.67
CA GLN A 119 11.37 38.30 -1.24
C GLN A 119 11.93 39.29 -2.27
N LYS A 120 11.89 38.94 -3.56
CA LYS A 120 12.31 39.86 -4.65
C LYS A 120 11.49 41.15 -4.68
N LYS A 121 10.17 41.07 -4.43
CA LYS A 121 9.30 42.27 -4.37
C LYS A 121 9.64 43.17 -3.19
N ARG A 122 9.94 42.60 -2.02
CA ARG A 122 10.43 43.36 -0.84
C ARG A 122 11.76 44.07 -1.10
N GLU A 123 12.69 43.40 -1.79
CA GLU A 123 13.96 44.02 -2.19
C GLU A 123 13.76 45.17 -3.19
N ALA A 124 12.81 45.02 -4.12
CA ALA A 124 12.44 46.07 -5.06
C ALA A 124 11.79 47.27 -4.36
N GLU A 125 10.89 47.04 -3.40
CA GLU A 125 10.31 48.10 -2.55
C GLU A 125 11.41 48.84 -1.80
N ALA A 126 12.36 48.13 -1.17
CA ALA A 126 13.49 48.75 -0.49
C ALA A 126 14.27 49.66 -1.43
N ARG A 127 14.60 49.20 -2.65
CA ARG A 127 15.28 50.04 -3.66
C ARG A 127 14.49 51.29 -4.05
N LEU A 128 13.16 51.18 -4.17
CA LEU A 128 12.29 52.33 -4.48
C LEU A 128 12.21 53.34 -3.33
N LEU A 129 12.23 52.88 -2.08
CA LEU A 129 12.34 53.74 -0.89
C LEU A 129 13.63 54.56 -0.96
N TRP A 130 14.77 53.91 -1.22
CA TRP A 130 16.07 54.59 -1.36
C TRP A 130 16.11 55.58 -2.53
N ALA A 131 15.38 55.30 -3.61
CA ALA A 131 15.31 56.18 -4.79
C ALA A 131 14.33 57.36 -4.65
N ASN A 132 13.63 57.49 -3.51
CA ASN A 132 12.68 58.57 -3.19
C ASN A 132 11.57 58.80 -4.26
N LYS A 133 10.99 57.72 -4.78
CA LYS A 133 9.88 57.77 -5.78
C LYS A 133 8.54 57.32 -5.16
N PRO A 134 7.76 58.22 -4.53
CA PRO A 134 6.60 57.86 -3.72
C PRO A 134 5.43 57.23 -4.51
N ASP A 135 5.17 57.66 -5.75
CA ASP A 135 4.07 57.09 -6.55
C ASP A 135 4.30 55.62 -6.92
N LYS A 136 5.54 55.27 -7.28
CA LYS A 136 5.92 53.87 -7.59
C LYS A 136 6.02 53.00 -6.34
N LEU A 137 6.22 53.62 -5.18
CA LEU A 137 6.28 52.92 -3.90
C LEU A 137 4.91 52.37 -3.50
N GLN A 138 3.85 53.16 -3.67
CA GLN A 138 2.51 52.74 -3.29
C GLN A 138 2.05 51.52 -4.11
N GLN A 139 2.29 51.54 -5.43
CA GLN A 139 2.04 50.39 -6.30
C GLN A 139 2.82 49.14 -5.88
N ALA A 140 4.11 49.28 -5.51
CA ALA A 140 4.91 48.14 -5.05
C ALA A 140 4.40 47.54 -3.73
N LYS A 141 3.85 48.36 -2.83
CA LYS A 141 3.23 47.91 -1.58
C LYS A 141 1.95 47.12 -1.83
N ASP A 142 1.11 47.58 -2.73
CA ASP A 142 -0.14 46.90 -3.09
C ASP A 142 0.15 45.53 -3.74
N GLU A 143 1.14 45.46 -4.65
CA GLU A 143 1.60 44.20 -5.23
C GLU A 143 2.18 43.23 -4.18
N ILE A 144 2.86 43.74 -3.15
CA ILE A 144 3.38 42.90 -2.05
C ILE A 144 2.24 42.31 -1.21
N ILE A 145 1.14 43.04 -1.00
CA ILE A 145 -0.03 42.54 -0.27
C ILE A 145 -0.67 41.39 -1.05
N GLU A 146 -0.85 41.56 -2.35
CA GLU A 146 -1.43 40.54 -3.23
C GLU A 146 -0.56 39.26 -3.25
N VAL A 147 0.74 39.40 -3.53
CA VAL A 147 1.70 38.28 -3.63
C VAL A 147 2.01 37.64 -2.28
N ARG A 148 1.65 38.27 -1.16
CA ARG A 148 1.75 37.67 0.19
C ARG A 148 0.68 36.62 0.44
N SER A 149 -0.47 36.69 -0.21
CA SER A 149 -1.58 35.78 0.06
C SER A 149 -1.31 34.31 -0.34
N PRO A 150 -0.75 33.98 -1.52
CA PRO A 150 -0.46 32.58 -1.89
C PRO A 150 0.54 31.85 -0.98
N PRO A 151 1.68 32.45 -0.55
CA PRO A 151 2.61 31.80 0.36
C PRO A 151 2.04 31.62 1.77
N GLN A 152 1.12 32.48 2.24
CA GLN A 152 0.46 32.26 3.53
C GLN A 152 -0.55 31.10 3.49
N HIS A 153 -1.35 31.03 2.42
CA HIS A 153 -2.29 29.94 2.23
C HIS A 153 -1.57 28.58 2.14
N SER A 154 -0.56 28.47 1.28
CA SER A 154 0.23 27.24 1.10
C SER A 154 0.99 26.84 2.38
N LYS A 155 1.55 27.80 3.13
CA LYS A 155 2.14 27.55 4.45
C LYS A 155 1.12 27.00 5.44
N GLY A 156 -0.11 27.51 5.44
CA GLY A 156 -1.21 26.99 6.26
C GLY A 156 -1.54 25.53 5.94
N VAL A 157 -1.64 25.19 4.66
CA VAL A 157 -1.90 23.81 4.19
C VAL A 157 -0.76 22.86 4.60
N LEU A 158 0.50 23.28 4.47
CA LEU A 158 1.66 22.48 4.85
C LEU A 158 1.75 22.26 6.37
N LEU A 159 1.45 23.28 7.18
CA LEU A 159 1.43 23.18 8.65
C LEU A 159 0.33 22.24 9.15
N ALA A 160 -0.85 22.27 8.52
CA ALA A 160 -1.95 21.36 8.82
C ALA A 160 -1.64 19.89 8.47
N SER A 161 -0.76 19.65 7.48
CA SER A 161 -0.35 18.32 7.01
C SER A 161 0.69 17.62 7.90
N GLY A 162 1.04 18.19 9.06
CA GLY A 162 2.01 17.61 10.00
C GLY A 162 3.40 18.20 9.77
N ARG A 163 3.84 18.98 10.77
CA ARG A 163 5.02 19.87 10.81
C ARG A 163 6.29 19.29 10.16
N CYS A 164 6.94 20.11 9.35
CA CYS A 164 8.40 20.08 9.18
C CYS A 164 9.08 20.55 10.47
#